data_AF-K2MV20-F1
#
_entry.id   AF-K2MV20-F1
#
_cell.length_a   1.000
_cell.length_b   1.000
_cell.length_c   1.000
_cell.angle_alpha   90.00
_cell.angle_beta   90.00
_cell.angle_gamma   90.00
#
_symmetry.space_group_name_H-M   'P 1'
#
loop_
_entity.id
_entity.type
_entity.pdbx_description
1 polymer ?
#
loop_
_entity_poly.entity_id
_entity_poly.type
_entity_poly.pdbx_seq_one_letter_code
_entity_poly.pdbx_strand_id
1 'polypeptide(L)'
;PIALPLPAPQEETHCPQAMRQPCHTAPLLPWLMVVVCCVGVYVAADPAVKHRCGFDAMMKKYGWLPTAVVREVPRRGQGAMQAYTAVREDGDDGWAPIRIRVSAEDMHDPSRHCTAAGDLRIDYDGRAITCEADDVLTEERRSIILRQTLPAAIQLHSERLSVRPVARPVVIPHTGLGLCKNFTIPQKHHTAGVAGTDVILYAN
;
A
#
# COMPACT_ATOMS: atom_id res chain seq x y z
N PRO A 1 -51.28 9.92 12.40
CA PRO A 1 -50.11 10.83 12.37
C PRO A 1 -48.81 10.03 12.55
N ILE A 2 -48.26 9.56 11.42
CA ILE A 2 -47.03 8.77 11.36
C ILE A 2 -45.88 9.75 11.12
N ALA A 3 -44.93 9.82 12.05
CA ALA A 3 -43.71 10.60 11.89
C ALA A 3 -42.63 9.72 11.24
N LEU A 4 -42.15 10.16 10.07
CA LEU A 4 -40.97 9.60 9.39
C LEU A 4 -39.69 10.07 10.10
N PRO A 5 -38.67 9.22 10.30
CA PRO A 5 -37.35 9.69 10.70
C PRO A 5 -36.62 10.31 9.50
N LEU A 6 -36.03 11.48 9.70
CA LEU A 6 -35.15 12.15 8.72
C LEU A 6 -33.91 11.30 8.39
N PRO A 7 -33.41 11.33 7.14
CA PRO A 7 -32.11 10.74 6.81
C PRO A 7 -30.98 11.55 7.47
N ALA A 8 -30.04 10.82 8.08
CA ALA A 8 -28.80 11.37 8.64
C ALA A 8 -27.95 12.01 7.52
N PRO A 9 -27.20 13.09 7.82
CA PRO A 9 -26.44 13.83 6.81
C PRO A 9 -25.32 12.97 6.22
N GLN A 10 -25.24 12.93 4.89
CA GLN A 10 -24.08 12.39 4.18
C GLN A 10 -22.91 13.37 4.37
N GLU A 11 -21.96 12.97 5.21
CA GLU A 11 -20.73 13.72 5.44
C GLU A 11 -19.81 13.51 4.23
N GLU A 12 -19.80 14.48 3.33
CA GLU A 12 -18.84 14.55 2.23
C GLU A 12 -17.44 14.81 2.79
N THR A 13 -16.63 13.76 2.92
CA THR A 13 -15.22 13.91 3.26
C THR A 13 -14.46 14.30 1.99
N HIS A 14 -14.36 15.61 1.78
CA HIS A 14 -13.45 16.22 0.81
C HIS A 14 -12.01 15.81 1.16
N CYS A 15 -11.33 15.08 0.27
CA CYS A 15 -9.90 14.83 0.40
C CYS A 15 -9.15 16.17 0.22
N PRO A 16 -8.44 16.71 1.22
CA PRO A 16 -7.58 17.84 0.98
C PRO A 16 -6.39 17.37 0.13
N GLN A 17 -6.36 17.75 -1.15
CA GLN A 17 -5.14 17.71 -1.94
C GLN A 17 -4.16 18.74 -1.37
N ALA A 18 -3.42 18.36 -0.33
CA ALA A 18 -2.30 19.15 0.17
C ALA A 18 -1.07 18.92 -0.74
N MET A 19 -1.13 19.40 -1.98
CA MET A 19 0.09 19.67 -2.74
C MET A 19 0.60 21.05 -2.33
N ARG A 20 1.56 21.10 -1.39
CA ARG A 20 2.34 22.31 -1.16
C ARG A 20 3.24 22.57 -2.37
N GLN A 21 2.82 23.49 -3.24
CA GLN A 21 3.74 24.13 -4.18
C GLN A 21 4.72 25.01 -3.37
N PRO A 22 6.05 24.91 -3.59
CA PRO A 22 6.99 25.87 -3.03
C PRO A 22 6.82 27.22 -3.75
N CYS A 23 6.34 28.21 -3.00
CA CYS A 23 6.33 29.61 -3.41
C CYS A 23 7.76 30.16 -3.29
N HIS A 24 8.47 30.26 -4.42
CA HIS A 24 9.69 31.05 -4.49
C HIS A 24 9.39 32.37 -5.20
N THR A 25 9.49 33.44 -4.41
CA THR A 25 9.45 34.84 -4.81
C THR A 25 10.46 35.14 -5.91
N ALA A 26 9.99 35.82 -6.95
CA ALA A 26 10.75 36.31 -8.10
C ALA A 26 11.84 37.33 -7.72
N PRO A 27 12.77 37.61 -8.65
CA PRO A 27 12.71 38.93 -9.26
C PRO A 27 12.83 38.93 -10.79
N LEU A 28 11.86 39.61 -11.41
CA LEU A 28 11.89 40.44 -12.62
C LEU A 28 13.12 40.34 -13.55
N LEU A 29 12.89 39.91 -14.80
CA LEU A 29 13.22 40.69 -16.01
C LEU A 29 12.45 40.14 -17.23
N PRO A 30 11.92 41.00 -18.13
CA PRO A 30 10.90 40.62 -19.11
C PRO A 30 11.51 40.29 -20.48
N TRP A 31 10.64 39.93 -21.43
CA TRP A 31 10.87 39.84 -22.89
C TRP A 31 11.44 38.50 -23.41
N LEU A 32 10.55 37.55 -23.73
CA LEU A 32 10.18 37.26 -25.12
C LEU A 32 9.17 36.10 -25.19
N MET A 33 8.09 36.37 -25.92
CA MET A 33 6.96 35.50 -26.22
C MET A 33 7.39 34.24 -26.95
N VAL A 34 7.18 33.06 -26.35
CA VAL A 34 6.92 31.83 -27.10
C VAL A 34 5.65 31.22 -26.53
N VAL A 35 4.53 31.59 -27.14
CA VAL A 35 3.24 30.91 -26.99
C VAL A 35 3.38 29.56 -27.70
N VAL A 36 3.92 28.55 -27.01
CA VAL A 36 3.72 27.16 -27.40
C VAL A 36 2.33 26.79 -26.90
N CYS A 37 1.38 26.79 -27.82
CA CYS A 37 0.03 26.28 -27.61
C CYS A 37 0.11 24.76 -27.40
N CYS A 38 0.46 24.34 -26.19
CA CYS A 38 0.24 22.96 -25.78
C CYS A 38 -1.26 22.80 -25.58
N VAL A 39 -1.94 22.28 -26.60
CA VAL A 39 -3.27 21.69 -26.45
C VAL A 39 -3.10 20.39 -25.65
N GLY A 40 -2.71 20.53 -24.39
CA GLY A 40 -2.82 19.47 -23.41
C GLY A 40 -4.30 19.32 -23.15
N VAL A 41 -4.91 18.27 -23.70
CA VAL A 41 -6.19 17.78 -23.23
C VAL A 41 -5.99 17.52 -21.73
N TYR A 42 -6.45 18.44 -20.89
CA TYR A 42 -6.69 18.13 -19.50
C TYR A 42 -7.76 17.06 -19.52
N VAL A 43 -7.33 15.81 -19.37
CA VAL A 43 -8.24 14.77 -18.91
C VAL A 43 -8.53 15.17 -17.47
N ALA A 44 -9.55 15.99 -17.27
CA ALA A 44 -10.16 16.13 -15.97
C ALA A 44 -10.52 14.70 -15.54
N ALA A 45 -9.97 14.26 -14.40
CA ALA A 45 -10.44 13.04 -13.78
C ALA A 45 -11.96 13.19 -13.62
N ASP A 46 -12.71 12.25 -14.20
CA ASP A 46 -14.16 12.24 -14.11
C ASP A 46 -14.54 12.24 -12.62
N PRO A 47 -15.25 13.26 -12.11
CA PRO A 47 -15.68 13.32 -10.71
C PRO A 47 -16.56 12.13 -10.30
N ALA A 48 -17.07 11.36 -11.26
CA ALA A 48 -17.88 10.18 -11.01
C ALA A 48 -17.08 8.94 -10.56
N VAL A 49 -15.74 8.93 -10.69
CA VAL A 49 -14.93 7.80 -10.21
C VAL A 49 -14.65 7.98 -8.71
N LYS A 50 -15.55 7.42 -7.89
CA LYS A 50 -15.34 7.31 -6.45
C LYS A 50 -14.23 6.29 -6.16
N HIS A 51 -12.98 6.72 -6.16
CA HIS A 51 -11.89 5.89 -5.67
C HIS A 51 -12.07 5.65 -4.17
N ARG A 52 -12.57 4.46 -3.80
CA ARG A 52 -12.59 4.02 -2.41
C ARG A 52 -11.19 3.59 -1.98
N CYS A 53 -10.41 4.52 -1.44
CA CYS A 53 -9.17 4.17 -0.76
C CYS A 53 -9.50 3.46 0.57
N GLY A 54 -9.63 2.13 0.54
CA GLY A 54 -9.88 1.32 1.74
C GLY A 54 -8.81 1.48 2.82
N PHE A 55 -7.58 1.87 2.43
CA PHE A 55 -6.48 2.11 3.36
C PHE A 55 -6.80 3.21 4.38
N ASP A 56 -7.35 4.36 3.95
CA ASP A 56 -7.66 5.47 4.86
C ASP A 56 -8.76 5.09 5.86
N ALA A 57 -9.78 4.35 5.38
CA ALA A 57 -10.83 3.82 6.24
C ALA A 57 -10.28 2.83 7.28
N MET A 58 -9.35 1.94 6.87
CA MET A 58 -8.66 1.05 7.80
C MET A 58 -7.83 1.82 8.83
N MET A 59 -7.06 2.83 8.40
CA MET A 59 -6.24 3.66 9.29
C MET A 59 -7.09 4.47 10.28
N LYS A 60 -8.26 4.97 9.85
CA LYS A 60 -9.22 5.66 10.72
C LYS A 60 -9.82 4.73 11.78
N LYS A 61 -10.11 3.48 11.43
CA LYS A 61 -10.80 2.53 12.31
C LYS A 61 -9.87 1.82 13.29
N TYR A 62 -8.73 1.33 12.81
CA TYR A 62 -7.79 0.55 13.61
C TYR A 62 -6.67 1.40 14.22
N GLY A 63 -6.67 2.70 13.91
CA GLY A 63 -5.71 3.68 14.37
C GLY A 63 -4.45 3.70 13.50
N TRP A 64 -3.86 4.88 13.38
CA TRP A 64 -2.48 4.98 12.93
C TRP A 64 -1.61 4.32 13.99
N LEU A 65 -1.04 3.15 13.71
CA LEU A 65 0.09 2.63 14.50
C LEU A 65 1.07 3.80 14.66
N PRO A 66 1.52 4.17 15.88
CA PRO A 66 2.35 5.36 16.07
C PRO A 66 3.41 5.39 14.98
N THR A 67 3.48 6.49 14.21
CA THR A 67 4.41 6.62 13.11
C THR A 67 5.77 6.21 13.63
N ALA A 68 6.22 5.01 13.30
CA ALA A 68 7.53 4.56 13.70
C ALA A 68 8.45 5.50 12.95
N VAL A 69 9.12 6.39 13.68
CA VAL A 69 10.12 7.26 13.09
C VAL A 69 11.29 6.35 12.77
N VAL A 70 11.29 5.83 11.54
CA VAL A 70 12.41 5.07 11.02
C VAL A 70 13.53 6.08 10.86
N ARG A 71 14.51 6.02 11.77
CA ARG A 71 15.76 6.73 11.55
C ARG A 71 16.40 6.08 10.34
N GLU A 72 16.63 6.84 9.27
CA GLU A 72 17.47 6.37 8.18
C GLU A 72 18.78 5.88 8.80
N VAL A 73 19.06 4.59 8.66
CA VAL A 73 20.39 4.07 8.97
C VAL A 73 21.28 4.70 7.90
N PRO A 74 22.27 5.54 8.28
CA PRO A 74 23.15 6.13 7.29
C PRO A 74 23.75 5.00 6.48
N ARG A 75 23.46 4.96 5.17
CA ARG A 75 24.24 4.11 4.29
C ARG A 75 25.67 4.60 4.40
N ARG A 76 26.57 3.71 4.81
CA ARG A 76 28.00 3.98 4.92
C ARG A 76 28.44 4.64 3.59
N GLY A 77 28.80 5.92 3.63
CA GLY A 77 29.28 6.67 2.47
C GLY A 77 28.41 7.82 1.94
N GLN A 78 27.27 8.18 2.57
CA GLN A 78 26.50 9.36 2.14
C GLN A 78 26.34 10.40 3.25
N GLY A 79 27.46 11.04 3.57
CA GLY A 79 27.55 12.31 4.28
C GLY A 79 28.56 13.18 3.53
N ALA A 80 28.21 14.43 3.25
CA ALA A 80 28.95 15.32 2.38
C ALA A 80 30.44 15.45 2.79
N MET A 81 31.31 15.28 1.79
CA MET A 81 32.73 15.59 1.79
C MET A 81 33.58 14.77 2.76
N GLN A 82 34.20 13.70 2.26
CA GLN A 82 35.65 13.48 2.38
C GLN A 82 36.07 12.17 1.70
N ALA A 83 36.91 12.33 0.67
CA ALA A 83 37.60 11.26 -0.02
C ALA A 83 38.70 10.68 0.87
N TYR A 84 38.38 9.65 1.66
CA TYR A 84 39.36 8.69 2.14
C TYR A 84 38.75 7.31 2.01
N THR A 85 39.42 6.45 1.26
CA THR A 85 39.12 5.03 1.14
C THR A 85 39.16 4.41 2.53
N ALA A 86 38.00 4.32 3.19
CA ALA A 86 37.87 3.53 4.40
C ALA A 86 38.03 2.07 3.99
N VAL A 87 39.17 1.49 4.38
CA VAL A 87 39.41 0.04 4.35
C VAL A 87 38.19 -0.62 4.99
N ARG A 88 37.55 -1.52 4.24
CA ARG A 88 36.47 -2.34 4.74
C ARG A 88 37.04 -3.20 5.85
N GLU A 89 36.57 -3.00 7.08
CA GLU A 89 36.45 -4.13 7.98
C GLU A 89 35.20 -4.87 7.52
N ASP A 90 35.45 -6.05 6.97
CA ASP A 90 34.49 -7.00 6.44
C ASP A 90 33.73 -7.67 7.59
N GLY A 91 33.03 -6.86 8.40
CA GLY A 91 32.07 -7.34 9.36
C GLY A 91 30.70 -7.34 8.69
N ASP A 92 30.15 -8.53 8.43
CA ASP A 92 28.71 -8.69 8.27
C ASP A 92 28.05 -8.18 9.56
N ASP A 93 27.57 -6.93 9.55
CA ASP A 93 26.86 -6.32 10.68
C ASP A 93 25.50 -7.00 10.92
N GLY A 94 25.16 -8.01 10.12
CA GLY A 94 23.99 -8.87 10.20
C GLY A 94 22.73 -8.18 9.68
N TRP A 95 22.85 -6.99 9.10
CA TRP A 95 21.74 -6.27 8.49
C TRP A 95 21.68 -6.54 6.99
N ALA A 96 20.46 -6.81 6.50
CA ALA A 96 20.20 -7.01 5.08
C ALA A 96 18.86 -6.39 4.68
N PRO A 97 18.62 -6.16 3.38
CA PRO A 97 17.31 -5.77 2.87
C PRO A 97 16.20 -6.69 3.36
N ILE A 98 15.05 -6.13 3.75
CA ILE A 98 13.89 -6.91 4.18
C ILE A 98 13.38 -7.83 3.06
N ARG A 99 13.10 -9.09 3.41
CA ARG A 99 12.60 -10.12 2.48
C ARG A 99 11.10 -10.32 2.68
N ILE A 100 10.32 -9.75 1.77
CA ILE A 100 8.85 -9.81 1.82
C ILE A 100 8.36 -10.88 0.85
N ARG A 101 7.58 -11.85 1.33
CA ARG A 101 6.87 -12.82 0.47
C ARG A 101 5.39 -12.49 0.39
N VAL A 102 4.78 -12.76 -0.75
CA VAL A 102 3.34 -12.57 -0.97
C VAL A 102 2.64 -13.92 -1.02
N SER A 103 1.48 -14.01 -0.37
CA SER A 103 0.49 -15.08 -0.55
C SER A 103 -0.76 -14.46 -1.14
N ALA A 104 -1.13 -14.83 -2.36
CA ALA A 104 -2.25 -14.25 -3.10
C ALA A 104 -3.37 -15.28 -3.35
N GLU A 105 -3.54 -16.24 -2.43
CA GLU A 105 -4.55 -17.31 -2.57
C GLU A 105 -5.96 -16.73 -2.73
N ASP A 106 -6.29 -15.68 -1.96
CA ASP A 106 -7.60 -15.03 -2.02
C ASP A 106 -7.84 -14.33 -3.36
N MET A 107 -6.80 -13.81 -4.02
CA MET A 107 -6.94 -13.21 -5.35
C MET A 107 -7.33 -14.23 -6.42
N HIS A 108 -7.12 -15.53 -6.19
CA HIS A 108 -7.45 -16.62 -7.11
C HIS A 108 -8.73 -17.38 -6.73
N ASP A 109 -9.25 -17.18 -5.51
CA ASP A 109 -10.50 -17.78 -5.05
C ASP A 109 -11.69 -16.83 -5.34
N PRO A 110 -12.60 -17.18 -6.26
CA PRO A 110 -13.71 -16.30 -6.64
C PRO A 110 -14.68 -16.01 -5.49
N SER A 111 -14.66 -16.79 -4.40
CA SER A 111 -15.47 -16.52 -3.21
C SER A 111 -14.89 -15.42 -2.31
N ARG A 112 -13.62 -15.04 -2.53
CA ARG A 112 -12.87 -14.12 -1.67
C ARG A 112 -12.81 -12.68 -2.20
N HIS A 113 -13.01 -12.50 -3.50
CA HIS A 113 -13.01 -11.20 -4.17
C HIS A 113 -14.27 -11.00 -5.04
N CYS A 114 -14.55 -9.76 -5.44
CA CYS A 114 -15.64 -9.43 -6.34
C CYS A 114 -15.33 -9.94 -7.76
N THR A 115 -16.21 -10.77 -8.33
CA THR A 115 -16.06 -11.33 -9.68
C THR A 115 -17.01 -10.68 -10.70
N ALA A 116 -18.12 -10.13 -10.22
CA ALA A 116 -19.07 -9.37 -11.00
C ALA A 116 -19.70 -8.24 -10.15
N ALA A 117 -20.17 -7.18 -10.82
CA ALA A 117 -20.97 -6.15 -10.15
C ALA A 117 -22.29 -6.77 -9.65
N GLY A 118 -22.69 -6.42 -8.43
CA GLY A 118 -23.84 -7.00 -7.74
C GLY A 118 -23.51 -8.24 -6.89
N ASP A 119 -22.28 -8.79 -6.98
CA ASP A 119 -21.82 -9.83 -6.07
C ASP A 119 -21.93 -9.37 -4.61
N LEU A 120 -22.35 -10.27 -3.72
CA LEU A 120 -22.29 -10.03 -2.28
C LEU A 120 -20.99 -10.58 -1.71
N ARG A 121 -20.24 -9.73 -1.01
CA ARG A 121 -19.00 -10.11 -0.31
C ARG A 121 -19.04 -9.65 1.13
N ILE A 122 -18.23 -10.28 1.96
CA ILE A 122 -18.03 -9.85 3.34
C ILE A 122 -16.74 -9.03 3.38
N ASP A 123 -16.84 -7.78 3.83
CA ASP A 123 -15.67 -6.93 4.01
C ASP A 123 -14.83 -7.37 5.23
N TYR A 124 -13.69 -6.72 5.43
CA TYR A 124 -12.81 -7.02 6.57
C TYR A 124 -13.44 -6.76 7.94
N ASP A 125 -14.53 -6.00 7.98
CA ASP A 125 -15.30 -5.70 9.19
C ASP A 125 -16.42 -6.72 9.46
N GLY A 126 -16.57 -7.73 8.60
CA GLY A 126 -17.63 -8.74 8.70
C GLY A 126 -18.98 -8.26 8.16
N ARG A 127 -19.02 -7.16 7.42
CA ARG A 127 -20.26 -6.60 6.84
C ARG A 127 -20.46 -7.08 5.42
N ALA A 128 -21.71 -7.36 5.08
CA ALA A 128 -22.08 -7.61 3.71
C ALA A 128 -21.97 -6.32 2.88
N ILE A 129 -21.21 -6.39 1.80
CA ILE A 129 -21.05 -5.36 0.79
C ILE A 129 -21.54 -5.88 -0.55
N THR A 130 -22.12 -4.99 -1.35
CA THR A 130 -22.46 -5.26 -2.75
C THR A 130 -21.34 -4.71 -3.61
N CYS A 131 -20.74 -5.55 -4.45
CA CYS A 131 -19.65 -5.18 -5.33
C CYS A 131 -20.15 -4.21 -6.43
N GLU A 132 -19.44 -3.11 -6.59
CA GLU A 132 -19.60 -2.19 -7.72
C GLU A 132 -18.70 -2.64 -8.89
N ALA A 133 -18.85 -2.01 -10.06
CA ALA A 133 -18.09 -2.40 -11.25
C ALA A 133 -16.58 -2.14 -11.09
N ASP A 134 -16.20 -1.16 -10.27
CA ASP A 134 -14.83 -0.83 -9.91
C ASP A 134 -14.23 -1.80 -8.88
N ASP A 135 -15.05 -2.49 -8.08
CA ASP A 135 -14.60 -3.50 -7.12
C ASP A 135 -14.21 -4.83 -7.79
N VAL A 136 -14.67 -5.08 -9.03
CA VAL A 136 -14.42 -6.35 -9.72
C VAL A 136 -12.94 -6.56 -10.01
N LEU A 137 -12.39 -7.66 -9.48
CA LEU A 137 -11.02 -8.08 -9.76
C LEU A 137 -10.98 -8.84 -11.10
N THR A 138 -10.83 -8.10 -12.19
CA THR A 138 -10.62 -8.70 -13.52
C THR A 138 -9.24 -9.36 -13.61
N GLU A 139 -9.06 -10.24 -14.60
CA GLU A 139 -7.77 -10.89 -14.82
C GLU A 139 -6.66 -9.88 -15.14
N GLU A 140 -6.98 -8.82 -15.90
CA GLU A 140 -6.04 -7.74 -16.20
C GLU A 140 -5.62 -7.01 -14.93
N ARG A 141 -6.57 -6.68 -14.05
CA ARG A 141 -6.30 -6.02 -12.77
C ARG A 141 -5.47 -6.91 -11.85
N ARG A 142 -5.85 -8.19 -11.72
CA ARG A 142 -5.09 -9.20 -10.96
C ARG A 142 -3.65 -9.30 -11.47
N SER A 143 -3.47 -9.38 -12.78
CA SER A 143 -2.16 -9.46 -13.43
C SER A 143 -1.30 -8.22 -13.14
N ILE A 144 -1.87 -7.01 -13.24
CA ILE A 144 -1.17 -5.76 -12.90
C ILE A 144 -0.73 -5.77 -11.43
N ILE A 145 -1.64 -6.13 -10.51
CA ILE A 145 -1.33 -6.15 -9.08
C ILE A 145 -0.18 -7.13 -8.78
N LEU A 146 -0.31 -8.38 -9.27
CA LEU A 146 0.65 -9.44 -8.95
C LEU A 146 2.00 -9.27 -9.64
N ARG A 147 2.01 -8.78 -10.88
CA ARG A 147 3.24 -8.73 -11.71
C ARG A 147 3.93 -7.38 -11.71
N GLN A 148 3.24 -6.30 -11.34
CA GLN A 148 3.77 -4.95 -11.40
C GLN A 148 3.69 -4.23 -10.05
N THR A 149 2.48 -4.07 -9.51
CA THR A 149 2.26 -3.24 -8.32
C THR A 149 2.95 -3.83 -7.08
N LEU A 150 2.70 -5.10 -6.76
CA LEU A 150 3.31 -5.74 -5.59
C LEU A 150 4.83 -5.84 -5.71
N PRO A 151 5.43 -6.29 -6.84
CA PRO A 151 6.88 -6.28 -7.00
C PRO A 151 7.50 -4.89 -6.85
N ALA A 152 6.91 -3.84 -7.44
CA ALA A 152 7.42 -2.48 -7.33
C ALA A 152 7.36 -1.96 -5.89
N ALA A 153 6.25 -2.21 -5.18
CA ALA A 153 6.12 -1.83 -3.77
C ALA A 153 7.14 -2.58 -2.89
N ILE A 154 7.30 -3.90 -3.08
CA ILE A 154 8.29 -4.70 -2.36
C ILE A 154 9.70 -4.17 -2.62
N GLN A 155 10.04 -3.84 -3.86
CA GLN A 155 11.33 -3.26 -4.19
C GLN A 155 11.57 -1.96 -3.40
N LEU A 156 10.63 -1.01 -3.46
CA LEU A 156 10.75 0.28 -2.75
C LEU A 156 10.92 0.10 -1.23
N HIS A 157 10.23 -0.87 -0.64
CA HIS A 157 10.38 -1.18 0.78
C HIS A 157 11.70 -1.89 1.07
N SER A 158 12.13 -2.85 0.25
CA SER A 158 13.39 -3.60 0.45
C SER A 158 14.63 -2.72 0.30
N GLU A 159 14.58 -1.70 -0.56
CA GLU A 159 15.69 -0.76 -0.74
C GLU A 159 15.85 0.16 0.47
N ARG A 160 14.78 0.46 1.20
CA ARG A 160 14.78 1.44 2.31
C ARG A 160 14.83 0.79 3.69
N LEU A 161 14.34 -0.44 3.82
CA LEU A 161 14.25 -1.15 5.10
C LEU A 161 15.33 -2.22 5.19
N SER A 162 16.30 -1.99 6.07
CA SER A 162 17.25 -3.01 6.50
C SER A 162 16.76 -3.66 7.79
N VAL A 163 16.85 -4.98 7.88
CA VAL A 163 16.48 -5.78 9.05
C VAL A 163 17.59 -6.78 9.37
N ARG A 164 17.60 -7.31 10.60
CA ARG A 164 18.34 -8.54 10.90
C ARG A 164 17.49 -9.72 10.45
N PRO A 165 17.91 -10.49 9.42
CA PRO A 165 17.03 -11.48 8.81
C PRO A 165 16.56 -12.56 9.78
N VAL A 166 15.29 -12.95 9.67
CA VAL A 166 14.74 -14.09 10.40
C VAL A 166 15.43 -15.37 9.90
N ALA A 167 16.09 -16.07 10.82
CA ALA A 167 16.85 -17.29 10.50
C ALA A 167 15.95 -18.53 10.32
N ARG A 168 14.85 -18.60 11.08
CA ARG A 168 13.90 -19.73 11.03
C ARG A 168 12.69 -19.41 10.14
N PRO A 169 12.00 -20.43 9.60
CA PRO A 169 10.76 -20.20 8.87
C PRO A 169 9.74 -19.41 9.71
N VAL A 170 9.08 -18.45 9.08
CA VAL A 170 7.99 -17.69 9.71
C VAL A 170 6.76 -18.58 9.77
N VAL A 171 6.34 -18.94 10.99
CA VAL A 171 5.16 -19.77 11.24
C VAL A 171 4.02 -18.88 11.73
N ILE A 172 2.83 -19.06 11.15
CA ILE A 172 1.64 -18.29 11.50
C ILE A 172 0.81 -19.08 12.52
N PRO A 173 0.45 -18.51 13.68
CA PRO A 173 -0.37 -19.22 14.67
C PRO A 173 -1.78 -19.49 14.15
N HIS A 174 -2.46 -20.51 14.68
CA HIS A 174 -3.87 -20.79 14.34
C HIS A 174 -4.85 -19.85 15.07
N THR A 175 -4.44 -19.27 16.20
CA THR A 175 -5.28 -18.44 17.06
C THR A 175 -4.66 -17.05 17.23
N GLY A 176 -5.46 -16.06 17.63
CA GLY A 176 -4.96 -14.70 17.89
C GLY A 176 -4.60 -13.91 16.63
N LEU A 177 -5.17 -14.29 15.48
CA LEU A 177 -4.85 -13.69 14.18
C LEU A 177 -5.47 -12.30 13.95
N GLY A 178 -6.38 -11.83 14.82
CA GLY A 178 -7.06 -10.55 14.63
C GLY A 178 -7.76 -10.48 13.27
N LEU A 179 -7.45 -9.46 12.47
CA LEU A 179 -7.96 -9.29 11.10
C LEU A 179 -7.39 -10.32 10.11
N CYS A 180 -6.20 -10.87 10.38
CA CYS A 180 -5.56 -11.85 9.51
C CYS A 180 -6.38 -13.15 9.40
N LYS A 181 -7.32 -13.41 10.33
CA LYS A 181 -8.22 -14.56 10.28
C LYS A 181 -9.13 -14.56 9.03
N ASN A 182 -9.32 -13.39 8.41
CA ASN A 182 -10.20 -13.24 7.25
C ASN A 182 -9.50 -13.66 5.94
N PHE A 183 -8.17 -13.82 5.93
CA PHE A 183 -7.41 -14.24 4.76
C PHE A 183 -7.30 -15.75 4.64
N THR A 184 -7.14 -16.27 3.42
CA THR A 184 -6.74 -17.66 3.21
C THR A 184 -5.26 -17.82 3.53
N ILE A 185 -4.97 -18.49 4.63
CA ILE A 185 -3.61 -18.81 5.05
C ILE A 185 -3.34 -20.28 4.70
N PRO A 186 -2.44 -20.58 3.74
CA PRO A 186 -2.07 -21.95 3.41
C PRO A 186 -1.67 -22.77 4.64
N GLN A 187 -2.11 -24.03 4.72
CA GLN A 187 -1.82 -24.90 5.86
C GLN A 187 -0.31 -25.09 6.12
N LYS A 188 0.51 -25.02 5.07
CA LYS A 188 1.97 -25.01 5.16
C LYS A 188 2.52 -23.84 5.99
N HIS A 189 1.87 -22.67 5.97
CA HIS A 189 2.30 -21.50 6.74
C HIS A 189 2.06 -21.67 8.25
N HIS A 190 1.09 -22.48 8.64
CA HIS A 190 0.82 -22.83 10.03
C HIS A 190 1.71 -23.95 10.59
N THR A 191 2.26 -24.79 9.71
CA THR A 191 2.99 -26.01 10.09
C THR A 191 4.49 -25.84 9.85
N ALA A 192 4.95 -25.99 8.61
CA ALA A 192 6.35 -25.85 8.23
C ALA A 192 6.83 -24.38 8.26
N GLY A 193 5.91 -23.43 8.10
CA GLY A 193 6.20 -22.02 7.97
C GLY A 193 6.74 -21.65 6.59
N VAL A 194 7.15 -20.40 6.44
CA VAL A 194 7.72 -19.86 5.20
C VAL A 194 9.18 -19.49 5.43
N ALA A 195 10.08 -20.17 4.72
CA ALA A 195 11.52 -19.92 4.82
C ALA A 195 11.98 -18.73 3.97
N GLY A 196 13.09 -18.11 4.38
CA GLY A 196 13.75 -17.06 3.61
C GLY A 196 12.94 -15.78 3.48
N THR A 197 12.12 -15.47 4.49
CA THR A 197 11.29 -14.27 4.52
C THR A 197 11.29 -13.68 5.93
N ASP A 198 11.14 -12.37 6.01
CA ASP A 198 11.02 -11.62 7.26
C ASP A 198 9.57 -11.20 7.51
N VAL A 199 8.79 -11.03 6.44
CA VAL A 199 7.37 -10.65 6.46
C VAL A 199 6.61 -11.37 5.35
N ILE A 200 5.41 -11.88 5.68
CA ILE A 200 4.48 -12.44 4.70
C ILE A 200 3.31 -11.45 4.53
N LEU A 201 3.09 -11.00 3.30
CA LEU A 201 1.95 -10.19 2.88
C LEU A 201 0.86 -11.11 2.32
N TYR A 202 -0.34 -11.09 2.90
CA TYR A 202 -1.51 -11.77 2.34
C TYR A 202 -2.33 -10.77 1.53
N ALA A 203 -2.56 -11.07 0.25
CA ALA A 203 -3.27 -10.22 -0.70
C ALA A 203 -4.62 -10.84 -1.07
N ASN A 204 -5.65 -10.00 -1.11
CA ASN A 204 -7.02 -10.28 -1.56
C ASN A 204 -7.52 -9.11 -2.41
#